data_AF-A0A261USQ5-F1
#
_entry.id   AF-A0A261USQ5-F1
#
_cell.length_a   1.000
_cell.length_b   1.000
_cell.length_c   1.000
_cell.angle_alpha   90.00
_cell.angle_beta   90.00
_cell.angle_gamma   90.00
#
_symmetry.space_group_name_H-M   'P 1'
#
loop_
_entity.id
_entity.type
_entity.pdbx_description
1 polymer ?
#
loop_
_entity_poly.entity_id
_entity_poly.type
_entity_poly.pdbx_seq_one_letter_code
_entity_poly.pdbx_strand_id
1 'polypeptide(L)'
;MSVAMPNAGATPPSQTQPSSQFDQYLDSAKSSQILVDYLKGKDQSAINITELRELADNKSGNVPDDVQSAAAYMVRHEAIFTAVETHDVPGADGLSGVWNFEWAAEGGMTGTAEEALAKMTDAFDRAIAMSAEVTKVTTEKKASLDASKQRPQ
;
A
#
# COMPACT_ATOMS: atom_id res chain seq x y z
N MET A 1 40.64 17.81 41.17
CA MET A 1 39.24 17.33 41.20
C MET A 1 38.73 17.32 39.78
N SER A 2 38.62 16.13 39.19
CA SER A 2 38.19 15.95 37.79
C SER A 2 37.18 14.82 37.79
N VAL A 3 35.91 15.18 37.60
CA VAL A 3 34.81 14.21 37.49
C VAL A 3 34.75 13.78 36.02
N ALA A 4 35.21 12.57 35.72
CA ALA A 4 35.00 11.94 34.43
C ALA A 4 33.58 11.33 34.42
N MET A 5 32.74 11.78 33.50
CA MET A 5 31.42 11.19 33.25
C MET A 5 31.58 9.86 32.48
N PRO A 6 30.77 8.82 32.80
CA PRO A 6 30.79 7.59 32.02
C PRO A 6 30.15 7.79 30.64
N ASN A 7 30.92 7.48 29.60
CA ASN A 7 30.51 7.40 28.20
C ASN A 7 29.49 6.26 28.04
N ALA A 8 28.20 6.60 28.00
CA ALA A 8 27.14 5.66 27.68
C ALA A 8 27.27 5.28 26.20
N GLY A 9 27.85 4.10 25.95
CA GLY A 9 27.85 3.45 24.64
C GLY A 9 26.41 3.10 24.24
N ALA A 10 25.75 4.02 23.54
CA ALA A 10 24.55 3.72 22.79
C ALA A 10 24.99 3.24 21.39
N THR A 11 25.16 1.93 21.24
CA THR A 11 25.08 1.31 19.91
C THR A 11 23.70 1.61 19.32
N PRO A 12 23.60 2.19 18.11
CA PRO A 12 22.30 2.33 17.45
C PRO A 12 21.69 0.93 17.29
N PRO A 13 20.38 0.75 17.54
CA PRO A 13 19.75 -0.54 17.33
C PRO A 13 19.93 -0.93 15.87
N SER A 14 20.53 -2.11 15.65
CA SER A 14 20.57 -2.75 14.34
C SER A 14 19.15 -2.76 13.77
N GLN A 15 18.95 -2.00 12.70
CA GLN A 15 17.77 -2.13 11.86
C GLN A 15 17.87 -3.49 11.18
N THR A 16 17.39 -4.53 11.86
CA THR A 16 17.02 -5.78 11.21
C THR A 16 15.92 -5.39 10.23
N GLN A 17 16.26 -5.29 8.94
CA GLN A 17 15.26 -5.09 7.90
C GLN A 17 14.24 -6.23 7.97
N PRO A 18 12.95 -5.96 8.24
CA PRO A 18 11.93 -6.97 8.03
C PRO A 18 11.54 -6.94 6.55
N SER A 19 12.44 -7.39 5.67
CA SER A 19 12.17 -7.60 4.23
C SER A 19 11.28 -8.83 4.00
N SER A 20 10.16 -8.94 4.73
CA SER A 20 9.22 -10.08 4.57
C SER A 20 7.76 -9.75 4.88
N GLN A 21 7.44 -8.62 5.53
CA GLN A 21 6.11 -8.01 5.46
C GLN A 21 6.08 -6.76 4.58
N PHE A 22 7.26 -6.21 4.27
CA PHE A 22 7.41 -5.12 3.29
C PHE A 22 7.10 -5.58 1.85
N ASP A 23 7.30 -6.86 1.54
CA ASP A 23 7.04 -7.45 0.21
C ASP A 23 5.63 -8.03 0.05
N GLN A 24 4.82 -8.02 1.11
CA GLN A 24 3.39 -8.33 1.01
C GLN A 24 2.57 -7.14 0.56
N TYR A 25 3.15 -5.94 0.53
CA TYR A 25 2.46 -4.76 0.02
C TYR A 25 2.29 -4.89 -1.49
N LEU A 26 1.05 -4.66 -1.92
CA LEU A 26 0.75 -4.43 -3.33
C LEU A 26 1.52 -3.20 -3.78
N ASP A 27 2.33 -3.36 -4.82
CA ASP A 27 2.95 -2.28 -5.57
C ASP A 27 2.35 -2.23 -6.98
N SER A 28 2.77 -1.25 -7.79
CA SER A 28 2.26 -1.10 -9.16
C SER A 28 2.50 -2.36 -9.99
N ALA A 29 3.67 -2.99 -9.89
CA ALA A 29 4.02 -4.18 -10.66
C ALA A 29 3.17 -5.40 -10.28
N LYS A 30 3.12 -5.75 -8.99
CA LYS A 30 2.34 -6.88 -8.49
C LYS A 30 0.84 -6.69 -8.70
N SER A 31 0.33 -5.48 -8.48
CA SER A 31 -1.07 -5.17 -8.73
C SER A 31 -1.41 -5.30 -10.20
N SER A 32 -0.52 -4.81 -11.09
CA SER A 32 -0.70 -4.97 -12.53
C SER A 32 -0.65 -6.43 -12.96
N GLN A 33 0.26 -7.23 -12.42
CA GLN A 33 0.37 -8.66 -12.73
C GLN A 33 -0.93 -9.41 -12.39
N ILE A 34 -1.48 -9.17 -11.20
CA ILE A 34 -2.73 -9.81 -10.76
C ILE A 34 -3.88 -9.42 -11.70
N LEU A 35 -3.95 -8.15 -12.12
CA LEU A 35 -4.96 -7.68 -13.07
C LEU A 35 -4.78 -8.29 -14.46
N VAL A 36 -3.53 -8.42 -14.94
CA VAL A 36 -3.22 -9.10 -16.22
C VAL A 36 -3.71 -10.54 -16.20
N ASP A 37 -3.37 -11.29 -15.15
CA ASP A 37 -3.75 -12.70 -15.03
C ASP A 37 -5.27 -12.86 -14.99
N TYR A 38 -5.96 -11.96 -14.27
CA TYR A 38 -7.41 -11.93 -14.21
C TYR A 38 -8.07 -11.59 -15.55
N LEU A 39 -7.55 -10.59 -16.27
CA LEU A 39 -8.10 -10.16 -17.56
C LEU A 39 -7.87 -11.22 -18.64
N LYS A 40 -6.69 -11.84 -18.68
CA LYS A 40 -6.40 -12.98 -19.55
C LYS A 40 -7.31 -14.17 -19.26
N GLY A 41 -7.56 -14.47 -17.98
CA GLY A 41 -8.48 -15.53 -17.58
C GLY A 41 -9.94 -15.28 -17.96
N LYS A 42 -10.32 -14.03 -18.26
CA LYS A 42 -11.67 -13.63 -18.68
C LYS A 42 -11.78 -13.29 -20.18
N ASP A 43 -10.72 -13.51 -20.95
CA ASP A 43 -10.63 -13.08 -22.35
C ASP A 43 -10.91 -11.56 -22.56
N GLN A 44 -10.66 -10.75 -21.52
CA GLN A 44 -10.79 -9.29 -21.58
C GLN A 44 -9.45 -8.67 -21.98
N SER A 45 -9.46 -7.81 -23.01
CA SER A 45 -8.23 -7.19 -23.54
C SER A 45 -7.90 -5.82 -22.92
N ALA A 46 -8.85 -5.22 -22.21
CA ALA A 46 -8.69 -3.93 -21.55
C ALA A 46 -9.63 -3.83 -20.35
N ILE A 47 -9.34 -2.89 -19.46
CA ILE A 47 -10.18 -2.55 -18.32
C ILE A 47 -10.15 -1.04 -18.10
N ASN A 48 -11.30 -0.47 -17.76
CA ASN A 48 -11.41 0.93 -17.40
C ASN A 48 -11.41 1.17 -15.88
N ILE A 49 -11.24 2.42 -15.45
CA ILE A 49 -11.19 2.78 -14.03
C ILE A 49 -12.50 2.49 -13.29
N THR A 50 -13.65 2.53 -13.98
CA THR A 50 -14.95 2.21 -13.37
C THR A 50 -15.03 0.71 -13.09
N GLU A 51 -14.65 -0.12 -14.06
CA GLU A 51 -14.59 -1.58 -13.91
C GLU A 51 -13.60 -1.97 -12.81
N LEU A 52 -12.42 -1.32 -12.72
CA LEU A 52 -11.50 -1.51 -11.59
C LEU A 52 -12.16 -1.20 -10.25
N ARG A 53 -12.93 -0.12 -10.16
CA ARG A 53 -13.68 0.21 -8.93
C ARG A 53 -14.73 -0.85 -8.61
N GLU A 54 -15.40 -1.42 -9.62
CA GLU A 54 -16.35 -2.52 -9.41
C GLU A 54 -15.68 -3.83 -8.98
N LEU A 55 -14.46 -4.10 -9.47
CA LEU A 55 -13.63 -5.20 -9.01
C LEU A 55 -13.21 -4.98 -7.55
N ALA A 56 -12.77 -3.77 -7.21
CA ALA A 56 -12.38 -3.39 -5.86
C ALA A 56 -13.54 -3.48 -4.86
N ASP A 57 -14.75 -3.09 -5.28
CA ASP A 57 -15.97 -3.17 -4.46
C ASP A 57 -16.59 -4.58 -4.43
N ASN A 58 -16.02 -5.55 -5.16
CA ASN A 58 -16.56 -6.90 -5.34
C ASN A 58 -18.05 -6.93 -5.71
N LYS A 59 -18.51 -6.02 -6.58
CA LYS A 59 -19.94 -5.92 -6.92
C LYS A 59 -20.51 -7.22 -7.51
N SER A 60 -19.67 -8.00 -8.19
CA SER A 60 -20.07 -9.29 -8.79
C SER A 60 -20.14 -10.44 -7.78
N GLY A 61 -19.64 -10.26 -6.56
CA GLY A 61 -19.61 -11.26 -5.50
C GLY A 61 -18.64 -12.43 -5.73
N ASN A 62 -17.93 -12.44 -6.86
CA ASN A 62 -17.07 -13.54 -7.30
C ASN A 62 -15.66 -13.05 -7.70
N VAL A 63 -15.24 -11.88 -7.21
CA VAL A 63 -13.90 -11.36 -7.46
C VAL A 63 -12.93 -11.96 -6.43
N PRO A 64 -11.85 -12.63 -6.86
CA PRO A 64 -10.82 -13.12 -5.92
C PRO A 64 -10.24 -11.98 -5.07
N ASP A 65 -9.92 -12.27 -3.81
CA ASP A 65 -9.43 -11.25 -2.86
C ASP A 65 -8.17 -10.52 -3.35
N ASP A 66 -7.27 -11.25 -4.02
CA ASP A 66 -6.05 -10.67 -4.61
C ASP A 66 -6.38 -9.66 -5.73
N VAL A 67 -7.34 -10.00 -6.60
CA VAL A 67 -7.80 -9.14 -7.70
C VAL A 67 -8.50 -7.90 -7.16
N GLN A 68 -9.33 -8.09 -6.14
CA GLN A 68 -10.04 -7.01 -5.45
C GLN A 68 -9.04 -6.02 -4.83
N SER A 69 -8.00 -6.54 -4.17
CA SER A 69 -6.95 -5.73 -3.54
C SER A 69 -6.08 -5.01 -4.58
N ALA A 70 -5.70 -5.69 -5.67
CA ALA A 70 -4.96 -5.09 -6.78
C ALA A 70 -5.76 -3.99 -7.49
N ALA A 71 -7.06 -4.21 -7.70
CA ALA A 71 -7.96 -3.22 -8.26
C ALA A 71 -8.12 -2.02 -7.31
N ALA A 72 -8.28 -2.27 -6.01
CA ALA A 72 -8.35 -1.23 -4.99
C ALA A 72 -7.06 -0.38 -4.93
N TYR A 73 -5.89 -1.01 -5.14
CA TYR A 73 -4.62 -0.30 -5.27
C TYR A 73 -4.63 0.67 -6.44
N MET A 74 -4.99 0.21 -7.65
CA MET A 74 -5.06 1.06 -8.84
C MET A 74 -6.08 2.21 -8.70
N VAL A 75 -7.21 1.95 -8.04
CA VAL A 75 -8.24 2.97 -7.78
C VAL A 75 -7.79 3.99 -6.73
N ARG A 76 -7.03 3.56 -5.70
CA ARG A 76 -6.46 4.47 -4.70
C ARG A 76 -5.37 5.36 -5.31
N HIS A 77 -4.58 4.80 -6.22
CA HIS A 77 -3.48 5.47 -6.88
C HIS A 77 -3.83 5.77 -8.33
N GLU A 78 -4.81 6.66 -8.56
CA GLU A 78 -5.26 6.99 -9.92
C GLU A 78 -4.10 7.44 -10.83
N ALA A 79 -3.08 8.13 -10.29
CA ALA A 79 -1.88 8.50 -11.04
C ALA A 79 -1.09 7.29 -11.58
N ILE A 80 -1.10 6.16 -10.87
CA ILE A 80 -0.50 4.91 -11.34
C ILE A 80 -1.29 4.39 -12.53
N PHE A 81 -2.63 4.27 -12.39
CA PHE A 81 -3.48 3.82 -13.49
C PHE A 81 -3.31 4.70 -14.73
N THR A 82 -3.36 6.03 -14.58
CA THR A 82 -3.18 6.97 -15.69
C THR A 82 -1.80 6.81 -16.33
N ALA A 83 -0.73 6.67 -15.57
CA ALA A 83 0.61 6.49 -16.14
C ALA A 83 0.76 5.16 -16.89
N VAL A 84 0.11 4.09 -16.42
CA VAL A 84 0.02 2.81 -17.14
C VAL A 84 -0.79 2.97 -18.42
N GLU A 85 -1.94 3.62 -18.33
CA GLU A 85 -2.84 3.88 -19.47
C GLU A 85 -2.16 4.66 -20.60
N THR A 86 -1.49 5.75 -20.25
CA THR A 86 -0.84 6.64 -21.22
C THR A 86 0.54 6.18 -21.67
N HIS A 87 0.92 4.94 -21.34
CA HIS A 87 2.25 4.42 -21.66
C HIS A 87 2.55 4.43 -23.16
N ASP A 88 1.59 4.00 -23.97
CA ASP A 88 1.73 3.95 -25.43
C ASP A 88 1.12 5.15 -26.15
N VAL A 89 -0.16 5.39 -25.89
CA VAL A 89 -0.90 6.48 -26.54
C VAL A 89 -1.03 7.63 -25.56
N PRO A 90 -0.53 8.83 -25.92
CA PRO A 90 -0.77 10.02 -25.12
C PRO A 90 -2.26 10.36 -25.11
N GLY A 91 -2.89 10.22 -23.95
CA GLY A 91 -4.30 10.57 -23.73
C GLY A 91 -4.95 9.64 -22.72
N ALA A 92 -5.49 10.20 -21.63
CA ALA A 92 -6.22 9.44 -20.64
C ALA A 92 -7.72 9.40 -21.03
N ASP A 93 -8.17 8.33 -21.66
CA ASP A 93 -9.57 8.03 -21.96
C ASP A 93 -10.25 7.17 -20.87
N GLY A 94 -9.49 6.81 -19.83
CA GLY A 94 -9.88 5.99 -18.70
C GLY A 94 -9.84 4.49 -18.99
N LEU A 95 -9.30 4.04 -20.12
CA LEU A 95 -9.25 2.64 -20.56
C LEU A 95 -7.81 2.19 -20.80
N SER A 96 -7.35 1.21 -20.02
CA SER A 96 -6.01 0.66 -20.18
C SER A 96 -6.06 -0.78 -20.70
N GLY A 97 -5.27 -1.07 -21.73
CA GLY A 97 -5.13 -2.40 -22.29
C GLY A 97 -4.31 -3.34 -21.40
N VAL A 98 -4.56 -4.65 -21.48
CA VAL A 98 -3.80 -5.68 -20.74
C VAL A 98 -2.30 -5.52 -20.91
N TRP A 99 -1.87 -5.19 -22.13
CA TRP A 99 -0.46 -5.04 -22.47
C TRP A 99 0.23 -3.84 -21.76
N ASN A 100 -0.51 -2.77 -21.45
CA ASN A 100 0.01 -1.68 -20.63
C ASN A 100 0.24 -2.17 -19.19
N PHE A 101 -0.69 -2.98 -18.66
CA PHE A 101 -0.49 -3.61 -17.36
C PHE A 101 0.62 -4.65 -17.37
N GLU A 102 0.86 -5.35 -18.47
CA GLU A 102 2.02 -6.24 -18.62
C GLU A 102 3.33 -5.46 -18.51
N TRP A 103 3.43 -4.33 -19.21
CA TRP A 103 4.58 -3.43 -19.07
C TRP A 103 4.77 -2.97 -17.62
N ALA A 104 3.69 -2.58 -16.95
CA ALA A 104 3.76 -2.18 -15.54
C ALA A 104 4.17 -3.34 -14.62
N ALA A 105 3.67 -4.56 -14.89
CA ALA A 105 3.99 -5.79 -14.17
C ALA A 105 5.46 -6.22 -14.33
N GLU A 106 6.05 -5.96 -15.50
CA GLU A 106 7.48 -6.18 -15.76
C GLU A 106 8.39 -5.12 -15.10
N GLY A 107 7.81 -4.19 -14.34
CA GLY A 107 8.54 -3.13 -13.65
C GLY A 107 8.65 -1.85 -14.47
N GLY A 108 7.81 -1.64 -15.47
CA GLY A 108 7.79 -0.44 -16.31
C GLY A 108 7.63 0.87 -15.52
N MET A 109 7.01 0.80 -14.34
CA MET A 109 6.85 1.97 -13.45
C MET A 109 7.99 2.15 -12.45
N THR A 110 8.96 1.23 -12.41
CA THR A 110 10.02 1.29 -11.42
C THR A 110 10.87 2.53 -11.63
N GLY A 111 10.90 3.39 -10.61
CA GLY A 111 11.70 4.63 -10.62
C GLY A 111 11.00 5.83 -11.26
N THR A 112 9.71 5.73 -11.60
CA THR A 112 8.92 6.89 -12.01
C THR A 112 8.50 7.75 -10.81
N ALA A 113 8.15 9.00 -11.08
CA ALA A 113 7.67 9.91 -10.04
C ALA A 113 6.33 9.44 -9.46
N GLU A 114 5.48 8.86 -10.28
CA GLU A 114 4.16 8.33 -9.92
C GLU A 114 4.29 7.14 -8.96
N GLU A 115 5.23 6.23 -9.23
CA GLU A 115 5.52 5.10 -8.35
C GLU A 115 6.10 5.56 -7.00
N ALA A 116 7.02 6.53 -7.03
CA ALA A 116 7.55 7.13 -5.80
C ALA A 116 6.43 7.83 -4.99
N LEU A 117 5.52 8.54 -5.66
CA LEU A 117 4.39 9.19 -5.03
C LEU A 117 3.43 8.17 -4.40
N ALA A 118 3.10 7.08 -5.10
CA ALA A 118 2.26 6.02 -4.56
C ALA A 118 2.88 5.40 -3.29
N LYS A 119 4.18 5.10 -3.33
CA LYS A 119 4.93 4.59 -2.16
C LYS A 119 4.91 5.58 -0.98
N MET A 120 5.00 6.89 -1.25
CA MET A 120 4.90 7.91 -0.20
C MET A 120 3.49 7.99 0.41
N THR A 121 2.46 7.95 -0.43
CA THR A 121 1.05 7.91 0.01
C THR A 121 0.79 6.68 0.88
N ASP A 122 1.27 5.51 0.48
CA ASP A 122 1.12 4.28 1.26
C ASP A 122 1.85 4.36 2.61
N ALA A 123 3.06 4.90 2.62
CA ALA A 123 3.80 5.10 3.86
C ALA A 123 3.06 6.07 4.80
N PHE A 124 2.46 7.12 4.25
CA PHE A 124 1.68 8.09 5.02
C PHE A 124 0.39 7.50 5.58
N ASP A 125 -0.38 6.76 4.77
CA ASP A 125 -1.60 6.08 5.21
C ASP A 125 -1.31 5.08 6.34
N ARG A 126 -0.19 4.34 6.24
CA ARG A 126 0.26 3.44 7.31
C ARG A 126 0.64 4.21 8.57
N ALA A 127 1.34 5.32 8.44
CA ALA A 127 1.70 6.15 9.58
C ALA A 127 0.46 6.69 10.32
N ILE A 128 -0.60 7.05 9.58
CA ILE A 128 -1.88 7.44 10.17
C ILE A 128 -2.51 6.26 10.92
N ALA A 129 -2.60 5.08 10.28
CA ALA A 129 -3.20 3.89 10.89
C ALA A 129 -2.47 3.50 12.19
N MET A 130 -1.13 3.47 12.17
CA MET A 130 -0.32 3.20 13.35
C MET A 130 -0.50 4.28 14.42
N SER A 131 -0.61 5.56 14.05
CA SER A 131 -0.84 6.65 15.00
C SER A 131 -2.21 6.53 15.70
N ALA A 132 -3.24 6.11 14.97
CA ALA A 132 -4.56 5.82 15.53
C ALA A 132 -4.51 4.63 16.50
N GLU A 133 -3.79 3.57 16.16
CA GLU A 133 -3.60 2.41 17.03
C GLU A 133 -2.82 2.77 18.31
N VAL A 134 -1.72 3.51 18.19
CA VAL A 134 -0.95 4.00 19.35
C VAL A 134 -1.84 4.83 20.26
N THR A 135 -2.67 5.72 19.71
CA THR A 135 -3.61 6.54 20.51
C THR A 135 -4.62 5.67 21.27
N LYS A 136 -5.18 4.65 20.61
CA LYS A 136 -6.10 3.69 21.23
C LYS A 136 -5.41 2.93 22.38
N VAL A 137 -4.25 2.33 22.12
CA VAL A 137 -3.49 1.56 23.12
C VAL A 137 -3.09 2.43 24.30
N THR A 138 -2.69 3.67 24.06
CA THR A 138 -2.29 4.60 25.14
C THR A 138 -3.49 5.00 26.00
N THR A 139 -4.66 5.18 25.39
CA THR A 139 -5.91 5.47 26.12
C THR A 139 -6.36 4.28 26.97
N GLU A 140 -6.34 3.07 26.41
CA GLU A 140 -6.66 1.84 27.14
C GLU A 140 -5.68 1.57 28.29
N LYS A 141 -4.38 1.77 28.07
CA LYS A 141 -3.35 1.65 29.12
C LYS A 141 -3.53 2.70 30.22
N LYS A 142 -3.88 3.94 29.87
CA LYS A 142 -4.15 4.99 30.87
C LYS A 142 -5.40 4.67 31.68
N ALA A 143 -6.48 4.22 31.04
CA ALA A 143 -7.72 3.85 31.71
C ALA A 143 -7.53 2.65 32.66
N SER A 144 -6.83 1.60 32.21
CA SER A 144 -6.52 0.44 33.05
C SER A 144 -5.57 0.78 34.21
N LEU A 145 -4.60 1.66 33.99
CA LEU A 145 -3.72 2.15 35.06
C LEU A 145 -4.49 2.99 36.10
N ASP A 146 -5.40 3.86 35.68
CA ASP A 146 -6.23 4.68 36.58
C ASP A 146 -7.17 3.80 37.42
N ALA A 147 -7.85 2.84 36.78
CA ALA A 147 -8.71 1.86 37.46
C ALA A 147 -7.94 1.01 38.49
N SER A 148 -6.69 0.62 38.19
CA SER A 148 -5.83 -0.11 39.14
C SER A 148 -5.30 0.73 40.31
N LYS A 149 -5.32 2.06 40.18
CA LYS A 149 -4.87 3.02 41.20
C LYS A 149 -6.01 3.59 42.05
N GLN A 150 -7.27 3.34 41.68
CA GLN A 150 -8.41 3.64 42.55
C GLN A 150 -8.38 2.68 43.76
N ARG A 151 -7.88 3.20 44.89
CA ARG A 151 -8.02 2.56 46.21
C ARG A 151 -9.52 2.38 46.54
N PRO A 152 -9.97 1.20 47.00
CA PRO A 152 -11.23 1.10 47.74
C PRO A 152 -11.17 2.05 48.95
N GLN A 153 -12.20 2.86 49.14
CA GLN A 153 -12.41 3.68 50.34
C GLN A 153 -12.92 2.79 51.48
#